data_AF-A0A7Y2L8C4-F1
#
_entry.id   AF-A0A7Y2L8C4-F1
#
_cell.length_a   1.000
_cell.length_b   1.000
_cell.length_c   1.000
_cell.angle_alpha   90.00
_cell.angle_beta   90.00
_cell.angle_gamma   90.00
#
_symmetry.space_group_name_H-M   'P 1'
#
loop_
_entity.id
_entity.type
_entity.pdbx_description
1 polymer ?
#
loop_
_entity_poly.entity_id
_entity_poly.type
_entity_poly.pdbx_seq_one_letter_code
_entity_poly.pdbx_strand_id
1 'polypeptide(L)'
;MNTKFMTRTAILLAITIVFQFMKMPQLVTGSVVNAMLLIAAGTVGMWSGITIGCLTPVIAFLVGIMGFPLMIPFIMIGNSLYVMLFSMQKNKILGMILGALVKFIWLAISVKYIIQLFNVKVPLKIVQAFTTPQFVTAIIGGILGLIVISLLENYFRFSKE
;
A
#
# COMPACT_ATOMS: atom_id res chain seq x y z
N MET A 1 -18.80 -12.74 -8.06
CA MET A 1 -18.09 -11.45 -8.13
C MET A 1 -19.01 -10.42 -8.77
N ASN A 2 -19.12 -9.23 -8.18
CA ASN A 2 -20.00 -8.16 -8.67
C ASN A 2 -19.24 -7.29 -9.68
N THR A 3 -19.83 -6.97 -10.83
CA THR A 3 -19.22 -6.11 -11.85
C THR A 3 -18.78 -4.76 -11.27
N LYS A 4 -19.58 -4.18 -10.35
CA LYS A 4 -19.24 -2.92 -9.66
C LYS A 4 -17.94 -2.99 -8.85
N PHE A 5 -17.65 -4.13 -8.22
CA PHE A 5 -16.41 -4.33 -7.47
C PHE A 5 -15.22 -4.29 -8.43
N MET A 6 -15.27 -5.09 -9.50
CA MET A 6 -14.18 -5.18 -10.49
C MET A 6 -13.89 -3.83 -11.14
N THR A 7 -14.94 -3.12 -11.61
CA THR A 7 -14.76 -1.83 -12.27
C THR A 7 -14.14 -0.79 -11.34
N ARG A 8 -14.61 -0.70 -10.08
CA ARG A 8 -14.06 0.27 -9.11
C ARG A 8 -12.62 -0.06 -8.74
N THR A 9 -12.31 -1.33 -8.47
CA THR A 9 -10.93 -1.76 -8.20
C THR A 9 -10.01 -1.49 -9.38
N ALA A 10 -10.46 -1.74 -10.61
CA ALA A 10 -9.68 -1.49 -11.82
C ALA A 10 -9.39 0.01 -12.03
N ILE A 11 -10.38 0.88 -11.80
CA ILE A 11 -10.19 2.35 -11.88
C ILE A 11 -9.18 2.82 -10.83
N LEU A 12 -9.31 2.38 -9.58
CA LEU A 12 -8.38 2.77 -8.51
C LEU A 12 -6.97 2.23 -8.78
N LEU A 13 -6.85 1.01 -9.31
CA LEU A 13 -5.58 0.47 -9.75
C LEU A 13 -4.99 1.32 -10.89
N ALA A 14 -5.77 1.66 -11.91
CA ALA A 14 -5.33 2.48 -13.04
C ALA A 14 -4.80 3.84 -12.57
N ILE A 15 -5.50 4.51 -11.65
CA ILE A 15 -5.04 5.77 -11.04
C ILE A 15 -3.70 5.56 -10.33
N THR A 16 -3.58 4.47 -9.55
CA THR A 16 -2.34 4.13 -8.85
C THR A 16 -1.17 3.94 -9.82
N ILE A 17 -1.43 3.29 -10.96
CA ILE A 17 -0.45 3.06 -12.02
C ILE A 17 0.01 4.37 -12.64
N VAL A 18 -0.90 5.31 -12.93
CA VAL A 18 -0.55 6.64 -13.47
C VAL A 18 0.47 7.34 -12.56
N PHE A 19 0.25 7.34 -11.25
CA PHE A 19 1.21 7.91 -10.29
C PHE A 19 2.55 7.16 -10.27
N GLN A 20 2.55 5.84 -10.41
CA GLN A 20 3.79 5.07 -10.54
C GLN A 20 4.57 5.44 -11.81
N PHE A 21 3.89 5.65 -12.95
CA PHE A 21 4.54 6.06 -14.21
C PHE A 21 5.21 7.43 -14.14
N MET A 22 4.80 8.32 -13.23
CA MET A 22 5.45 9.61 -13.03
C MET A 22 6.87 9.48 -12.44
N LYS A 23 7.25 8.31 -11.91
CA LYS A 23 8.59 8.01 -11.35
C LYS A 23 9.08 9.06 -10.34
N MET A 24 8.15 9.60 -9.54
CA MET A 24 8.45 10.57 -8.50
C MET A 24 9.32 9.94 -7.40
N PRO A 25 9.99 10.75 -6.55
CA PRO A 25 10.76 10.25 -5.42
C PRO A 25 9.96 9.25 -4.58
N GLN A 26 10.66 8.26 -4.00
CA GLN A 26 10.04 7.14 -3.26
C GLN A 26 9.08 7.61 -2.16
N LEU A 27 9.37 8.73 -1.50
CA LEU A 27 8.49 9.31 -0.48
C LEU A 27 7.13 9.73 -1.05
N VAL A 28 7.08 10.27 -2.27
CA VAL A 28 5.83 10.68 -2.90
C VAL A 28 5.12 9.47 -3.48
N THR A 29 5.79 8.70 -4.34
CA THR A 29 5.20 7.53 -5.00
C THR A 29 4.70 6.51 -3.98
N GLY A 30 5.50 6.21 -2.96
CA GLY A 30 5.12 5.30 -1.89
C GLY A 30 3.93 5.80 -1.07
N SER A 31 3.86 7.11 -0.78
CA SER A 31 2.74 7.67 -0.03
C SER A 31 1.44 7.58 -0.82
N VAL A 32 1.48 7.92 -2.11
CA VAL A 32 0.30 7.81 -2.98
C VAL A 32 -0.16 6.36 -3.11
N VAL A 33 0.76 5.41 -3.33
CA VAL A 33 0.40 3.98 -3.39
C VAL A 33 -0.27 3.53 -2.09
N ASN A 34 0.29 3.84 -0.92
CA ASN A 34 -0.30 3.48 0.37
C ASN A 34 -1.68 4.14 0.58
N ALA A 35 -1.87 5.40 0.15
CA ALA A 35 -3.16 6.05 0.17
C ALA A 35 -4.19 5.30 -0.68
N MET A 36 -3.82 4.91 -1.89
CA MET A 36 -4.71 4.16 -2.80
C MET A 36 -5.11 2.79 -2.25
N LEU A 37 -4.22 2.11 -1.51
CA LEU A 37 -4.55 0.86 -0.80
C LEU A 37 -5.68 1.08 0.20
N LEU A 38 -5.57 2.11 1.04
CA LEU A 38 -6.59 2.40 2.05
C LEU A 38 -7.88 2.94 1.43
N ILE A 39 -7.80 3.82 0.43
CA ILE A 39 -8.96 4.32 -0.31
C ILE A 39 -9.74 3.15 -0.91
N ALA A 40 -9.06 2.22 -1.58
CA ALA A 40 -9.69 1.02 -2.13
C ALA A 40 -10.33 0.15 -1.06
N ALA A 41 -9.63 -0.07 0.06
CA ALA A 41 -10.13 -0.83 1.19
C ALA A 41 -11.37 -0.19 1.85
N GLY A 42 -11.37 1.13 1.99
CA GLY A 42 -12.43 1.91 2.64
C GLY A 42 -13.66 2.15 1.76
N THR A 43 -13.49 2.31 0.45
CA THR A 43 -14.59 2.68 -0.46
C THR A 43 -15.18 1.52 -1.25
N VAL A 44 -14.38 0.49 -1.54
CA VAL A 44 -14.80 -0.69 -2.33
C VAL A 44 -14.84 -1.94 -1.46
N GLY A 45 -13.86 -2.08 -0.58
CA GLY A 45 -13.78 -3.17 0.40
C GLY A 45 -12.37 -3.73 0.53
N MET A 46 -12.11 -4.43 1.64
CA MET A 46 -10.81 -5.02 2.01
C MET A 46 -10.11 -5.76 0.86
N TRP A 47 -10.84 -6.63 0.16
CA TRP A 47 -10.29 -7.40 -0.96
C TRP A 47 -9.82 -6.51 -2.13
N SER A 48 -10.46 -5.38 -2.38
CA SER A 48 -10.01 -4.42 -3.39
C SER A 48 -8.65 -3.84 -3.02
N GLY A 49 -8.46 -3.45 -1.76
CA GLY A 49 -7.19 -2.94 -1.28
C GLY A 49 -6.08 -4.00 -1.34
N ILE A 50 -6.39 -5.26 -0.99
CA ILE A 50 -5.44 -6.38 -1.08
C ILE A 50 -5.04 -6.64 -2.53
N THR A 51 -5.99 -6.68 -3.47
CA THR A 51 -5.69 -6.86 -4.90
C THR A 51 -4.74 -5.79 -5.42
N ILE A 52 -5.00 -4.52 -5.11
CA ILE A 52 -4.10 -3.42 -5.48
C ILE A 52 -2.73 -3.58 -4.77
N GLY A 53 -2.74 -3.97 -3.49
CA GLY A 53 -1.53 -4.22 -2.69
C GLY A 53 -0.63 -5.30 -3.26
N CYS A 54 -1.21 -6.31 -3.88
CA CYS A 54 -0.49 -7.39 -4.56
C CYS A 54 0.02 -6.98 -5.95
N LEU A 55 -0.73 -6.16 -6.69
CA LEU A 55 -0.35 -5.79 -8.06
C LEU A 55 0.67 -4.64 -8.10
N THR A 56 0.57 -3.68 -7.18
CA THR A 56 1.45 -2.50 -7.17
C THR A 56 2.95 -2.77 -7.11
N PRO A 57 3.48 -3.78 -6.40
CA PRO A 57 4.93 -4.05 -6.38
C PRO A 57 5.40 -4.65 -7.71
N VAL A 58 4.57 -5.49 -8.34
CA VAL A 58 4.84 -6.06 -9.66
C VAL A 58 4.92 -4.93 -10.69
N ILE A 59 3.95 -4.01 -10.67
CA ILE A 59 3.92 -2.89 -11.61
C ILE A 59 5.07 -1.92 -11.32
N ALA A 60 5.40 -1.63 -10.06
CA ALA A 60 6.55 -0.80 -9.70
C ALA A 60 7.88 -1.35 -10.24
N PHE A 61 8.02 -2.68 -10.28
CA PHE A 61 9.15 -3.35 -10.92
C PHE A 61 9.13 -3.16 -12.45
N LEU A 62 7.99 -3.42 -13.10
CA LEU A 62 7.85 -3.26 -14.56
C LEU A 62 8.08 -1.81 -15.04
N VAL A 63 7.65 -0.82 -14.26
CA VAL A 63 7.86 0.61 -14.54
C VAL A 63 9.31 1.04 -14.29
N GLY A 64 10.11 0.22 -13.59
CA GLY A 64 11.53 0.48 -13.30
C GLY A 64 11.76 1.39 -12.09
N ILE A 65 10.79 1.48 -11.17
CA ILE A 65 10.91 2.24 -9.91
C ILE A 65 11.64 1.39 -8.85
N MET A 66 11.43 0.08 -8.90
CA MET A 66 11.99 -0.88 -7.96
C MET A 66 13.11 -1.70 -8.61
N GLY A 67 14.32 -1.64 -8.06
CA GLY A 67 15.49 -2.35 -8.61
C GLY A 67 15.73 -3.76 -8.08
N PHE A 68 14.91 -4.28 -7.15
CA PHE A 68 15.16 -5.55 -6.48
C PHE A 68 13.93 -6.47 -6.46
N PRO A 69 13.77 -7.35 -7.47
CA PRO A 69 12.58 -8.18 -7.65
C PRO A 69 12.29 -9.12 -6.49
N LEU A 70 13.32 -9.60 -5.77
CA LEU A 70 13.15 -10.53 -4.65
C LEU A 70 12.33 -9.94 -3.50
N MET A 71 12.20 -8.60 -3.43
CA MET A 71 11.37 -7.94 -2.44
C MET A 71 9.88 -7.90 -2.77
N ILE A 72 9.49 -8.15 -4.02
CA ILE A 72 8.10 -8.13 -4.49
C ILE A 72 7.18 -8.96 -3.58
N PRO A 73 7.41 -10.27 -3.32
CA PRO A 73 6.51 -11.08 -2.50
C PRO A 73 6.38 -10.55 -1.06
N PHE A 74 7.48 -10.05 -0.48
CA PHE A 74 7.46 -9.49 0.87
C PHE A 74 6.66 -8.19 0.94
N ILE A 75 6.74 -7.35 -0.09
CA ILE A 75 5.96 -6.11 -0.18
C ILE A 75 4.48 -6.42 -0.41
N MET A 76 4.15 -7.42 -1.23
CA MET A 76 2.76 -7.87 -1.43
C MET A 76 2.14 -8.30 -0.10
N ILE A 77 2.88 -9.09 0.71
CA ILE A 77 2.43 -9.50 2.04
C ILE A 77 2.31 -8.28 2.97
N GLY A 78 3.30 -7.40 3.00
CA GLY A 78 3.26 -6.20 3.85
C GLY A 78 2.10 -5.27 3.51
N ASN A 79 1.80 -5.07 2.22
CA ASN A 79 0.65 -4.29 1.76
C ASN A 79 -0.67 -4.97 2.14
N SER A 80 -0.73 -6.29 2.00
CA SER A 80 -1.92 -7.06 2.39
C SER A 80 -2.16 -6.94 3.90
N LEU A 81 -1.14 -7.14 4.74
CA LEU A 81 -1.23 -6.96 6.19
C LEU A 81 -1.69 -5.55 6.56
N TYR A 82 -1.16 -4.53 5.89
CA TYR A 82 -1.56 -3.14 6.11
C TYR A 82 -3.06 -2.94 5.86
N VAL A 83 -3.55 -3.41 4.71
CA VAL A 83 -4.96 -3.32 4.34
C VAL A 83 -5.84 -4.15 5.27
N MET A 84 -5.43 -5.37 5.61
CA MET A 84 -6.20 -6.26 6.48
C MET A 84 -6.42 -5.62 7.85
N LEU A 85 -5.36 -5.15 8.48
CA LEU A 85 -5.44 -4.51 9.80
C LEU A 85 -6.24 -3.21 9.76
N PHE A 86 -6.10 -2.41 8.70
CA PHE A 86 -6.94 -1.24 8.50
C PHE A 86 -8.44 -1.59 8.38
N SER A 87 -8.79 -2.63 7.63
CA SER A 87 -10.16 -3.04 7.39
C SER A 87 -10.83 -3.70 8.60
N MET A 88 -10.08 -4.45 9.41
CA MET A 88 -10.60 -5.16 10.59
C MET A 88 -10.90 -4.24 11.78
N GLN A 89 -10.28 -3.07 11.84
CA GLN A 89 -10.50 -2.13 12.94
C GLN A 89 -11.73 -1.23 12.70
N LYS A 90 -12.52 -1.04 13.77
CA LYS A 90 -13.63 -0.07 13.78
C LYS A 90 -13.09 1.36 13.71
N ASN A 91 -12.06 1.65 14.51
CA ASN A 91 -11.35 2.92 14.45
C ASN A 91 -10.34 2.89 13.29
N LYS A 92 -10.66 3.63 12.22
CA LYS A 92 -9.84 3.67 11.00
C LYS A 92 -8.44 4.24 11.22
N ILE A 93 -8.30 5.20 12.13
CA ILE A 93 -6.99 5.77 12.50
C ILE A 93 -6.14 4.69 13.18
N LEU A 94 -6.71 3.98 14.16
CA LEU A 94 -6.01 2.89 14.84
C LEU A 94 -5.62 1.78 13.88
N GLY A 95 -6.53 1.38 12.99
CA GLY A 95 -6.25 0.40 11.93
C GLY A 95 -5.11 0.81 11.00
N MET A 96 -5.06 2.10 10.62
CA MET A 96 -3.98 2.65 9.82
C MET A 96 -2.63 2.60 10.57
N ILE A 97 -2.59 3.04 11.84
CA ILE A 97 -1.34 3.03 12.63
C ILE A 97 -0.84 1.60 12.84
N LEU A 98 -1.71 0.69 13.30
CA LEU A 98 -1.36 -0.71 13.54
C LEU A 98 -0.90 -1.40 12.26
N GLY A 99 -1.63 -1.20 11.16
CA GLY A 99 -1.27 -1.78 9.88
C GLY A 99 0.06 -1.27 9.34
N ALA A 100 0.35 0.04 9.48
CA ALA A 100 1.62 0.62 9.08
C ALA A 100 2.79 0.06 9.92
N LEU A 101 2.61 -0.07 11.24
CA LEU A 101 3.59 -0.67 12.14
C LEU A 101 3.88 -2.14 11.79
N VAL A 102 2.84 -2.94 11.60
CA VAL A 102 3.00 -4.37 11.26
C VAL A 102 3.66 -4.52 9.89
N LYS A 103 3.27 -3.72 8.89
CA LYS A 103 3.93 -3.69 7.57
C LYS A 103 5.43 -3.36 7.70
N PHE A 104 5.77 -2.37 8.51
CA PHE A 104 7.16 -1.99 8.76
C PHE A 104 7.96 -3.11 9.42
N ILE A 105 7.43 -3.71 10.49
CA ILE A 105 8.06 -4.83 11.19
C ILE A 105 8.28 -6.01 10.24
N TRP A 106 7.25 -6.37 9.47
CA TRP A 106 7.33 -7.45 8.47
C TRP A 106 8.45 -7.20 7.46
N LEU A 107 8.52 -6.01 6.86
CA LEU A 107 9.54 -5.68 5.87
C LEU A 107 10.94 -5.62 6.51
N ALA A 108 11.06 -5.08 7.72
CA ALA A 108 12.32 -5.02 8.45
C ALA A 108 12.86 -6.43 8.76
N ILE A 109 12.00 -7.34 9.21
CA ILE A 109 12.37 -8.75 9.47
C ILE A 109 12.73 -9.45 8.16
N SER A 110 11.94 -9.23 7.11
CA SER A 110 12.13 -9.88 5.80
C SER A 110 13.52 -9.58 5.22
N VAL A 111 13.91 -8.31 5.22
CA VAL A 111 15.19 -7.90 4.63
C VAL A 111 16.38 -8.27 5.51
N LYS A 112 16.24 -8.19 6.84
CA LYS A 112 17.34 -8.47 7.76
C LYS A 112 17.59 -9.95 7.97
N TYR A 113 16.56 -10.78 8.00
CA TYR A 113 16.69 -12.18 8.41
C TYR A 113 16.29 -13.15 7.30
N ILE A 114 15.10 -12.96 6.72
CA ILE A 114 14.53 -13.96 5.80
C ILE A 114 15.34 -14.04 4.51
N ILE A 115 15.65 -12.91 3.88
CA ILE A 115 16.42 -12.92 2.62
C ILE A 115 17.87 -13.38 2.84
N GLN A 116 18.45 -13.06 3.99
CA GLN A 116 19.80 -13.51 4.34
C GLN A 116 19.87 -15.03 4.56
N LEU A 117 18.78 -15.65 5.03
CA LEU A 117 18.68 -17.10 5.19
C LEU A 117 18.82 -17.85 3.85
N PHE A 118 18.39 -17.23 2.75
CA PHE A 118 18.57 -17.76 1.39
C PHE A 118 19.95 -17.47 0.79
N ASN A 119 20.92 -17.03 1.61
CA ASN A 119 22.29 -16.71 1.21
C ASN A 119 22.38 -15.59 0.16
N VAL A 120 21.34 -14.75 0.05
CA VAL A 120 21.29 -13.62 -0.87
C VAL A 120 21.87 -12.39 -0.17
N LYS A 121 23.00 -11.89 -0.69
CA LYS A 121 23.58 -10.63 -0.22
C LYS A 121 22.71 -9.46 -0.68
N VAL A 122 21.94 -8.89 0.25
CA VAL A 122 21.17 -7.68 -0.01
C VAL A 122 22.07 -6.46 0.22
N PRO A 123 22.25 -5.58 -0.77
CA PRO A 123 22.97 -4.32 -0.59
C PRO A 123 22.38 -3.49 0.55
N LEU A 124 23.23 -2.93 1.41
CA LEU A 124 22.82 -2.08 2.55
C LEU A 124 21.87 -0.93 2.15
N LYS A 125 22.06 -0.36 0.96
CA LYS A 125 21.18 0.69 0.40
C LYS A 125 19.74 0.19 0.20
N ILE A 126 19.56 -1.07 -0.21
CA ILE A 126 18.24 -1.70 -0.36
C ILE A 126 17.61 -1.91 1.01
N VAL A 127 18.38 -2.38 1.99
CA VAL A 127 17.90 -2.54 3.39
C VAL A 127 17.37 -1.23 3.98
N GLN A 128 18.08 -0.13 3.74
CA GLN A 128 17.67 1.19 4.22
C GLN A 128 16.46 1.73 3.45
N ALA A 129 16.38 1.50 2.14
CA ALA A 129 15.26 1.96 1.32
C ALA A 129 13.93 1.26 1.67
N PHE A 130 13.98 -0.01 2.10
CA PHE A 130 12.78 -0.81 2.41
C PHE A 130 12.35 -0.81 3.87
N THR A 131 13.03 -0.07 4.74
CA THR A 131 12.71 0.03 6.17
C THR A 131 12.07 1.38 6.48
N THR A 132 12.85 2.36 6.93
CA THR A 132 12.34 3.64 7.44
C THR A 132 11.48 4.41 6.43
N PRO A 133 11.85 4.51 5.14
CA PRO A 133 11.02 5.20 4.15
C PRO A 133 9.65 4.56 3.93
N GLN A 134 9.57 3.22 3.99
CA GLN A 134 8.29 2.49 3.84
C GLN A 134 7.33 2.79 4.99
N PHE A 135 7.84 2.94 6.22
CA PHE A 135 7.00 3.33 7.35
C PHE A 135 6.48 4.76 7.21
N VAL A 136 7.36 5.71 6.90
CA VAL A 136 6.98 7.12 6.69
C VAL A 136 5.93 7.24 5.58
N THR A 137 6.14 6.58 4.45
CA THR A 137 5.17 6.60 3.34
C THR A 137 3.84 5.92 3.68
N ALA A 138 3.84 4.88 4.51
CA ALA A 138 2.61 4.24 4.97
C ALA A 138 1.81 5.17 5.88
N ILE A 139 2.46 5.94 6.76
CA ILE A 139 1.78 6.92 7.61
C ILE A 139 1.26 8.09 6.78
N ILE A 140 2.08 8.71 5.94
CA ILE A 140 1.67 9.85 5.10
C ILE A 140 0.53 9.41 4.16
N GLY A 141 0.72 8.30 3.45
CA GLY A 141 -0.29 7.73 2.57
C GLY A 141 -1.57 7.36 3.32
N GLY A 142 -1.44 6.79 4.52
CA GLY A 142 -2.57 6.46 5.36
C GLY A 142 -3.39 7.67 5.77
N ILE A 143 -2.74 8.75 6.20
CA ILE A 143 -3.40 10.02 6.54
C ILE A 143 -4.13 10.58 5.31
N LEU A 144 -3.45 10.64 4.15
CA LEU A 144 -4.06 11.11 2.90
C LEU A 144 -5.26 10.24 2.50
N GLY A 145 -5.14 8.92 2.62
CA GLY A 145 -6.21 7.99 2.34
C GLY A 145 -7.42 8.19 3.24
N LEU A 146 -7.20 8.38 4.55
CA LEU A 146 -8.26 8.68 5.52
C LEU A 146 -8.98 9.99 5.18
N ILE A 147 -8.25 11.06 4.85
CA ILE A 147 -8.83 12.34 4.44
C ILE A 147 -9.76 12.14 3.23
N VAL A 148 -9.27 11.45 2.18
CA VAL A 148 -10.07 11.20 0.98
C VAL A 148 -11.30 10.36 1.28
N ILE A 149 -11.18 9.31 2.10
CA ILE A 149 -12.32 8.48 2.51
C ILE A 149 -13.37 9.32 3.23
N SER A 150 -12.96 10.14 4.20
CA SER A 150 -13.88 11.01 4.94
C SER A 150 -14.57 12.03 4.04
N LEU A 151 -13.86 12.63 3.08
CA LEU A 151 -14.44 13.56 2.11
C LEU A 151 -15.49 12.88 1.23
N LEU A 152 -15.21 11.66 0.75
CA LEU A 152 -16.15 10.89 -0.06
C LEU A 152 -17.39 10.47 0.75
N GLU A 153 -17.20 9.99 1.99
CA GLU A 153 -18.31 9.63 2.86
C GLU A 153 -19.24 10.81 3.15
N ASN A 154 -18.67 11.99 3.41
CA ASN A 154 -19.46 13.21 3.62
C ASN A 154 -20.23 13.62 2.38
N TYR A 155 -19.59 13.62 1.21
CA TYR A 155 -20.26 13.96 -0.06
C TYR A 155 -21.45 13.04 -0.36
N PHE A 156 -21.29 11.72 -0.16
CA PHE A 156 -22.39 10.77 -0.37
C PHE A 156 -23.51 10.85 0.67
N ARG A 157 -23.24 11.37 1.87
CA ARG A 157 -24.29 11.67 2.86
C ARG A 157 -25.12 12.87 2.42
N PHE A 158 -24.48 13.98 2.06
CA PHE A 158 -25.16 15.18 1.58
C PHE A 158 -25.97 14.95 0.29
N SER A 159 -25.51 14.10 -0.63
CA SER A 159 -26.23 13.81 -1.88
C SER A 159 -27.53 12.98 -1.69
N LYS A 160 -27.79 12.46 -0.49
CA LYS A 160 -29.00 11.67 -0.18
C LYS A 160 -30.07 12.48 0.57
N GLU A 161 -29.74 13.69 1.00
CA GLU A 161 -30.67 14.68 1.57
C GLU A 161 -31.21 15.58 0.45
#